data_AF-A0A441UP58-F1
#
_entry.id   AF-A0A441UP58-F1
#
_cell.length_a   1.000
_cell.length_b   1.000
_cell.length_c   1.000
_cell.angle_alpha   90.00
_cell.angle_beta   90.00
_cell.angle_gamma   90.00
#
_symmetry.space_group_name_H-M   'P 1'
#
loop_
_entity.id
_entity.type
_entity.pdbx_description
1 polymer ?
#
loop_
_entity_poly.entity_id
_entity_poly.type
_entity_poly.pdbx_seq_one_letter_code
_entity_poly.pdbx_strand_id
1 'polypeptide(L)' 'MYFTGAEITQTVSSNVPLMIAAGLLVGFGSIYGNGCTSGHGVCGLSRLSGRSMVATATFMAAAFVTVFLVRHVI' A
#
# COMPACT_ATOMS: atom_id res chain seq x y z
N MET A 1 18.91 15.50 1.49
CA MET A 1 19.07 15.59 0.02
C MET A 1 20.29 16.39 -0.44
N TYR A 2 21.15 16.93 0.43
CA TYR A 2 22.29 17.81 0.05
C TYR A 2 23.69 17.17 0.23
N PHE A 3 23.81 15.90 0.68
CA PHE A 3 25.09 15.38 1.18
C PHE A 3 25.72 14.19 0.42
N THR A 4 25.07 13.60 -0.61
CA THR A 4 25.61 12.36 -1.23
C THR A 4 25.66 12.34 -2.76
N GLY A 5 25.21 13.38 -3.48
CA GLY A 5 25.39 13.51 -4.95
C GLY A 5 24.80 12.41 -5.84
N ALA A 6 24.24 11.33 -5.27
CA ALA A 6 23.55 10.28 -6.00
C ALA A 6 22.08 10.65 -6.16
N GLU A 7 21.63 10.77 -7.40
CA GLU A 7 20.21 10.90 -7.69
C GLU A 7 19.48 9.66 -7.21
N ILE A 8 18.41 9.84 -6.42
CA ILE A 8 17.55 8.74 -6.04
C ILE A 8 16.79 8.32 -7.30
N THR A 9 17.35 7.37 -8.05
CA THR A 9 16.70 6.77 -9.22
C THR A 9 15.46 6.04 -8.72
N GLN A 10 14.32 6.73 -8.73
CA GLN A 10 13.03 6.13 -8.42
C GLN A 10 12.62 5.27 -9.61
N THR A 11 12.69 3.96 -9.43
CA THR A 11 12.23 3.01 -10.44
C THR A 11 10.71 3.01 -10.47
N VAL A 12 10.13 3.76 -11.39
CA VAL A 12 8.68 3.76 -11.65
C VAL A 12 8.37 2.72 -12.72
N SER A 13 7.28 1.97 -12.56
CA SER A 13 6.83 1.02 -13.56
C SER A 13 6.52 1.73 -14.88
N SER A 14 7.04 1.21 -15.99
CA SER A 14 6.73 1.71 -17.34
C SER A 14 5.30 1.38 -17.79
N ASN A 15 4.58 0.51 -17.06
CA ASN A 15 3.22 0.12 -17.39
C ASN A 15 2.19 1.10 -16.79
N VAL A 16 2.03 2.24 -17.47
CA VAL A 16 1.10 3.31 -17.09
C VAL A 16 -0.35 2.83 -16.90
N PRO A 17 -0.93 1.97 -17.78
CA PRO A 17 -2.30 1.48 -17.59
C PRO A 17 -2.48 0.72 -16.26
N LEU A 18 -1.52 -0.14 -15.91
CA LEU A 18 -1.54 -0.88 -14.67
C LEU A 18 -1.43 0.06 -13.46
N MET A 19 -0.62 1.12 -13.58
CA MET A 19 -0.43 2.09 -12.52
C MET A 19 -1.71 2.90 -12.24
N ILE A 20 -2.43 3.30 -13.28
CA ILE A 20 -3.72 4.00 -13.15
C ILE A 20 -4.76 3.07 -12.50
N ALA A 21 -4.89 1.85 -13.01
CA ALA A 21 -5.84 0.88 -12.46
C ALA A 21 -5.55 0.54 -10.99
N ALA A 22 -4.29 0.28 -10.66
CA ALA A 22 -3.86 0.00 -9.29
C ALA A 22 -4.10 1.19 -8.36
N GLY A 23 -3.79 2.41 -8.80
CA GLY A 23 -4.01 3.64 -8.04
C GLY A 23 -5.50 3.89 -7.73
N LEU A 24 -6.36 3.73 -8.73
CA LEU A 24 -7.82 3.86 -8.55
C LEU A 24 -8.37 2.80 -7.60
N LEU A 25 -7.96 1.54 -7.74
CA LEU A 25 -8.43 0.45 -6.90
C LEU A 25 -8.00 0.64 -5.43
N VAL A 26 -6.74 1.01 -5.19
CA VAL A 26 -6.21 1.28 -3.84
C VAL A 26 -6.84 2.53 -3.22
N GLY A 27 -7.03 3.59 -4.01
CA GLY A 27 -7.68 4.82 -3.57
C GLY A 27 -9.13 4.56 -3.14
N PHE A 28 -9.89 3.84 -3.97
CA PHE A 28 -11.26 3.45 -3.65
C PHE A 28 -11.33 2.56 -2.40
N GLY A 29 -10.43 1.58 -2.27
CA GLY A 29 -10.34 0.72 -1.10
C GLY A 29 -10.04 1.48 0.20
N SER A 30 -9.25 2.55 0.13
CA SER A 30 -8.93 3.41 1.29
C SER A 30 -10.14 4.22 1.78
N ILE A 31 -10.99 4.68 0.85
CA ILE A 31 -12.26 5.34 1.20
C ILE A 31 -13.21 4.33 1.87
N TYR A 32 -13.35 3.13 1.28
CA TYR A 32 -14.22 2.09 1.83
C TYR A 32 -13.76 1.60 3.21
N GLY A 33 -12.45 1.55 3.45
CA GLY A 33 -11.86 1.23 4.75
C GLY A 33 -11.90 2.37 5.78
N ASN A 34 -12.45 3.54 5.42
CA ASN A 34 -12.50 4.75 6.24
C ASN A 34 -11.11 5.19 6.76
N GLY A 35 -10.07 4.96 5.96
CA GLY A 35 -8.70 5.31 6.31
C GLY A 35 -7.66 4.72 5.35
N CYS A 36 -6.44 5.25 5.44
CA CYS A 36 -5.31 4.72 4.69
C CYS A 36 -4.54 3.66 5.50
N THR A 37 -3.78 2.81 4.82
CA THR A 37 -2.89 1.80 5.43
C THR A 37 -1.94 2.40 6.47
N SER A 38 -1.39 3.59 6.20
CA SER A 38 -0.52 4.30 7.14
C SER A 38 -1.29 4.88 8.35
N GLY A 39 -2.49 5.41 8.14
CA GLY A 39 -3.31 6.01 9.20
C GLY A 39 -3.81 4.98 10.22
N HIS A 40 -4.26 3.81 9.75
CA HIS A 40 -4.60 2.68 10.62
C HIS A 40 -3.37 2.01 11.24
N GLY A 41 -2.24 1.99 10.52
CA GLY A 41 -1.00 1.35 10.96
C GLY A 41 -0.23 2.14 12.02
N VAL A 42 -0.05 3.46 11.87
CA VAL A 42 0.78 4.26 12.78
C VAL A 42 -0.04 4.85 13.91
N CYS A 43 -1.13 5.55 13.59
CA CYS A 43 -1.97 6.21 14.60
C CYS A 43 -2.97 5.23 15.26
N GLY A 44 -3.56 4.32 14.48
CA GLY A 44 -4.57 3.39 14.97
C GLY A 44 -4.02 2.22 15.80
N LEU A 45 -2.84 1.70 15.42
CA LEU A 45 -2.16 0.61 16.13
C LEU A 45 -1.52 1.11 17.44
N SER A 46 -1.04 2.35 17.47
CA SER A 46 -0.54 3.04 18.68
C SER A 46 -1.63 3.23 19.75
N ARG A 47 -2.91 3.36 19.33
CA ARG A 47 -4.07 3.43 20.25
C ARG A 47 -4.63 2.06 20.68
N LEU A 48 -3.97 0.96 20.30
CA LEU A 48 -4.36 -0.41 20.64
C LEU A 48 -5.83 -0.77 20.29
N SER A 49 -6.38 -0.18 19.23
CA SER A 49 -7.77 -0.42 18.83
C SER A 49 -7.89 -1.67 17.95
N GLY A 50 -8.63 -2.68 18.40
CA GLY A 50 -8.83 -3.94 17.67
C GLY A 50 -9.40 -3.79 16.27
N ARG A 51 -10.25 -2.78 16.02
CA ARG A 51 -10.75 -2.47 14.66
C ARG A 51 -9.63 -2.04 13.72
N SER A 52 -8.61 -1.35 14.21
CA SER A 52 -7.48 -0.92 13.38
C SER A 52 -6.56 -2.09 13.02
N MET A 53 -6.35 -3.02 13.95
CA MET A 53 -5.57 -4.24 13.67
C MET A 53 -6.22 -5.09 12.57
N VAL A 54 -7.55 -5.26 12.61
CA VAL A 54 -8.27 -6.01 11.57
C VAL A 54 -8.16 -5.30 10.21
N ALA A 55 -8.32 -3.97 10.17
CA ALA A 55 -8.18 -3.20 8.92
C ALA A 55 -6.75 -3.26 8.34
N THR A 56 -5.73 -3.21 9.19
CA THR A 56 -4.33 -3.35 8.73
C THR A 56 -4.03 -4.78 8.27
N ALA A 57 -4.53 -5.80 8.98
CA ALA A 57 -4.36 -7.20 8.61
C ALA A 57 -5.02 -7.54 7.27
N THR A 58 -6.23 -7.04 7.00
CA THR A 58 -6.92 -7.27 5.72
C THR A 58 -6.17 -6.60 4.56
N PHE A 59 -5.71 -5.36 4.74
CA PHE A 59 -4.90 -4.68 3.72
C PHE A 59 -3.59 -5.41 3.43
N MET A 60 -2.87 -5.85 4.47
CA MET A 60 -1.62 -6.58 4.29
C MET A 60 -1.84 -7.96 3.66
N ALA A 61 -2.89 -8.68 4.08
CA ALA A 61 -3.23 -9.97 3.48
C ALA A 61 -3.54 -9.82 1.97
N ALA A 62 -4.34 -8.83 1.59
CA ALA A 62 -4.63 -8.55 0.18
C ALA A 62 -3.36 -8.21 -0.61
N ALA A 63 -2.46 -7.40 -0.04
CA ALA A 63 -1.17 -7.09 -0.68
C ALA A 63 -0.30 -8.34 -0.87
N PHE A 64 -0.20 -9.20 0.16
CA PHE A 64 0.54 -10.46 0.08
C PHE A 64 -0.02 -11.37 -1.00
N VAL A 65 -1.33 -11.56 -1.06
CA VAL A 65 -1.99 -12.38 -2.09
C VAL A 65 -1.72 -11.79 -3.48
N THR A 66 -1.84 -10.47 -3.64
CA THR A 66 -1.62 -9.81 -4.93
C THR A 66 -0.18 -10.00 -5.42
N VAL A 67 0.82 -9.80 -4.55
CA VAL A 67 2.22 -10.02 -4.90
C VAL A 67 2.49 -11.49 -5.18
N PHE A 68 1.92 -12.42 -4.39
CA PHE A 68 2.09 -13.85 -4.63
C PHE A 68 1.56 -14.25 -6.00
N LEU A 69 0.36 -13.80 -6.38
CA LEU A 69 -0.19 -14.08 -7.71
C LEU A 69 0.68 -13.45 -8.82
N VAL A 70 1.06 -12.19 -8.69
CA VAL A 70 1.80 -11.47 -9.74
C VAL A 70 3.26 -11.92 -9.88
N ARG A 71 3.88 -12.42 -8.80
CA ARG A 71 5.31 -12.79 -8.80
C ARG A 71 5.56 -14.30 -8.91
N HIS A 72 4.65 -15.13 -8.42
CA HIS A 72 4.83 -16.59 -8.41
C HIS A 72 3.91 -17.33 -9.40
N VAL A 73 2.76 -16.76 -9.78
CA VAL A 73 1.81 -17.44 -10.68
C VAL A 73 1.89 -16.90 -12.11
N ILE A 74 2.18 -15.61 -12.26
CA ILE A 74 2.35 -14.90 -13.54
C ILE A 74 3.84 -14.67 -13.77
#